data_AF-A0A2I1GGX8-F1
#
_entry.id   AF-A0A2I1GGX8-F1
#
_cell.length_a   1.000
_cell.length_b   1.000
_cell.length_c   1.000
_cell.angle_alpha   90.00
_cell.angle_beta   90.00
_cell.angle_gamma   90.00
#
_symmetry.space_group_name_H-M   'P 1'
#
loop_
_entity.id
_entity.type
_entity.pdbx_description
1 polymer ?
#
loop_
_entity_poly.entity_id
_entity_poly.type
_entity_poly.pdbx_seq_one_letter_code
_entity_poly.pdbx_strand_id
1 'polypeptide(L)'
;MAEFIKYSPLLISTSIKHYLNGPPRPSWDLKFHLTWALYKSIFSYTSMGAKTIEQMQEDTFRPTPVQAGAMINEFKINNKYRNEAQVHLEKILKPYEHVLDTEWRDLNDNEINAEWVQVPNDGWEKREIRKTILYLHGGGYYLCSKESHRNITNPIAKKADARILVINYRLAPQNQFPSALQDALATYLYLLNPPKDAGFEPLNPKNIVISGDSAGGGLSLALGLAIRDAGLPSCAGITCWSPLVDLTHSTPSVSDDECIDFLPNLAKGINHAESQISKEFKEKAAALTAKIKKQNLGPKIWHDSFDKLDGRLEMYAPNEGLAIPYVSPMLAESLCNLLPLLLVAGGDERLRDEAIYFAHRSAEPTKYKGPSYNAGKFEKSPFQTPTNTTLENYEEMVHVFQVLEHDSTTKSYERTVEFINKVTKVLNEPLPPSSYNCINGKGEFGPLKEHHKKVLNWEKIGIGMEHASTTKSYERTVEFMNRVTNVLNEPLPPSSYNCINAKGEFGPLKEHHKKVLNWEKIGIVPNISRN
;
A
#
# COMPACT_ATOMS: atom_id res chain seq x y z
N MET A 1 -28.12 6.56 -9.94
CA MET A 1 -28.39 7.91 -10.49
C MET A 1 -27.68 9.02 -9.70
N ALA A 2 -27.74 9.02 -8.36
CA ALA A 2 -27.07 10.02 -7.52
C ALA A 2 -25.53 10.05 -7.65
N GLU A 3 -24.85 8.88 -7.64
CA GLU A 3 -23.39 8.84 -7.84
C GLU A 3 -22.95 9.27 -9.24
N PHE A 4 -23.73 8.91 -10.26
CA PHE A 4 -23.50 9.36 -11.63
C PHE A 4 -23.56 10.89 -11.70
N ILE A 5 -24.61 11.52 -11.15
CA ILE A 5 -24.74 12.99 -11.09
C ILE A 5 -23.55 13.62 -10.33
N LYS A 6 -23.11 13.00 -9.22
CA LYS A 6 -22.00 13.50 -8.40
C LYS A 6 -20.68 13.60 -9.18
N TYR A 7 -20.35 12.59 -9.99
CA TYR A 7 -19.07 12.55 -10.72
C TYR A 7 -19.17 13.07 -12.17
N SER A 8 -20.36 13.31 -12.71
CA SER A 8 -20.55 13.85 -14.07
C SER A 8 -19.66 15.07 -14.39
N PRO A 9 -19.54 16.12 -13.54
CA PRO A 9 -18.69 17.26 -13.86
C PRO A 9 -17.21 16.87 -14.01
N LEU A 10 -16.72 15.97 -13.16
CA LEU A 10 -15.34 15.47 -13.20
C LEU A 10 -15.11 14.66 -14.49
N LEU A 11 -16.02 13.75 -14.84
CA LEU A 11 -15.90 12.91 -16.03
C LEU A 11 -15.97 13.74 -17.31
N ILE A 12 -16.87 14.72 -17.39
CA ILE A 12 -16.97 15.65 -18.53
C ILE A 12 -15.68 16.48 -18.65
N SER A 13 -15.23 17.09 -17.55
CA SER A 13 -14.00 17.90 -17.56
C SER A 13 -12.77 17.07 -17.96
N THR A 14 -12.65 15.85 -17.45
CA THR A 14 -11.56 14.92 -17.77
C THR A 14 -11.59 14.50 -19.24
N SER A 15 -12.79 14.24 -19.79
CA SER A 15 -12.96 13.92 -21.21
C SER A 15 -12.51 15.08 -22.10
N ILE A 16 -12.93 16.31 -21.78
CA ILE A 16 -12.51 17.51 -22.51
C ILE A 16 -10.98 17.67 -22.44
N LYS A 17 -10.38 17.54 -21.24
CA LYS A 17 -8.92 17.62 -21.06
C LYS A 17 -8.17 16.55 -21.84
N HIS A 18 -8.68 15.32 -21.90
CA HIS A 18 -8.06 14.22 -22.64
C HIS A 18 -7.92 14.57 -24.12
N TYR A 19 -8.96 15.12 -24.75
CA TYR A 19 -8.92 15.46 -26.18
C TYR A 19 -8.20 16.79 -26.47
N LEU A 20 -8.21 17.76 -25.55
CA LEU A 20 -7.54 19.04 -25.75
C LEU A 20 -6.04 19.00 -25.44
N ASN A 21 -5.64 18.30 -24.37
CA ASN A 21 -4.27 18.31 -23.84
C ASN A 21 -3.55 16.97 -24.02
N GLY A 22 -4.27 15.91 -24.39
CA GLY A 22 -3.79 14.53 -24.33
C GLY A 22 -4.01 13.88 -22.95
N PRO A 23 -3.81 12.56 -22.85
CA PRO A 23 -3.79 11.86 -21.57
C PRO A 23 -2.54 12.22 -20.73
N PRO A 24 -2.58 11.99 -19.40
CA PRO A 24 -1.41 12.16 -18.53
C PRO A 24 -0.21 11.29 -18.92
N ARG A 25 -0.48 10.18 -19.61
CA ARG A 25 0.53 9.25 -20.14
C ARG A 25 0.15 8.78 -21.54
N PRO A 26 1.11 8.65 -22.46
CA PRO A 26 0.85 8.26 -23.84
C PRO A 26 0.05 6.96 -24.02
N SER A 27 0.24 5.96 -23.14
CA SER A 27 -0.48 4.68 -23.25
C SER A 27 -1.93 4.73 -22.76
N TRP A 28 -2.34 5.79 -22.08
CA TRP A 28 -3.66 5.84 -21.46
C TRP A 28 -4.73 6.24 -22.46
N ASP A 29 -5.66 5.34 -22.71
CA ASP A 29 -6.90 5.67 -23.40
C ASP A 29 -7.83 6.53 -22.52
N LEU A 30 -8.94 6.97 -23.10
CA LEU A 30 -9.92 7.77 -22.37
C LEU A 30 -10.51 7.02 -21.17
N LYS A 31 -10.73 5.71 -21.27
CA LYS A 31 -11.36 4.90 -20.21
C LYS A 31 -10.45 4.80 -18.99
N PHE A 32 -9.16 4.56 -19.22
CA PHE A 32 -8.13 4.56 -18.18
C PHE A 32 -8.04 5.94 -17.53
N HIS A 33 -7.94 7.00 -18.32
CA HIS A 33 -7.84 8.37 -17.80
C HIS A 33 -9.05 8.77 -16.94
N LEU A 34 -10.27 8.40 -17.36
CA LEU A 34 -11.49 8.65 -16.60
C LEU A 34 -11.51 7.87 -15.28
N THR A 35 -11.16 6.58 -15.31
CA THR A 35 -11.13 5.73 -14.11
C THR A 35 -10.07 6.21 -13.13
N TRP A 36 -8.88 6.56 -13.62
CA TRP A 36 -7.83 7.18 -12.82
C TRP A 36 -8.29 8.48 -12.16
N ALA A 37 -8.95 9.37 -12.92
CA ALA A 37 -9.43 10.64 -12.38
C ALA A 37 -10.50 10.42 -11.28
N LEU A 38 -11.36 9.41 -11.46
CA LEU A 38 -12.35 9.01 -10.47
C LEU A 38 -11.68 8.53 -9.18
N TYR A 39 -10.72 7.59 -9.27
CA TYR A 39 -10.00 7.11 -8.09
C TYR A 39 -9.20 8.22 -7.40
N LYS A 40 -8.52 9.07 -8.17
CA LYS A 40 -7.78 10.21 -7.62
C LYS A 40 -8.68 11.20 -6.88
N SER A 41 -9.93 11.37 -7.32
CA SER A 41 -10.93 12.16 -6.61
C SER A 41 -11.35 11.49 -5.29
N ILE A 42 -11.65 10.18 -5.33
CA ILE A 42 -12.07 9.39 -4.17
C ILE A 42 -11.00 9.37 -3.07
N PHE A 43 -9.75 9.12 -3.44
CA PHE A 43 -8.59 9.02 -2.53
C PHE A 43 -7.89 10.35 -2.26
N SER A 44 -8.46 11.48 -2.69
CA SER A 44 -7.93 12.80 -2.36
C SER A 44 -8.02 13.10 -0.86
N TYR A 45 -7.07 13.85 -0.33
CA TYR A 45 -7.07 14.30 1.07
C TYR A 45 -8.38 14.97 1.50
N THR A 46 -8.99 15.75 0.60
CA THR A 46 -10.26 16.43 0.86
C THR A 46 -11.41 15.43 0.97
N SER A 47 -11.49 14.46 0.07
CA SER A 47 -12.55 13.44 0.06
C SER A 47 -12.44 12.52 1.27
N MET A 48 -11.23 12.04 1.58
CA MET A 48 -10.99 11.19 2.73
C MET A 48 -11.18 11.95 4.05
N GLY A 49 -10.66 13.19 4.14
CA GLY A 49 -10.81 14.04 5.32
C GLY A 49 -12.25 14.40 5.68
N ALA A 50 -13.18 14.28 4.73
CA ALA A 50 -14.60 14.56 4.96
C ALA A 50 -15.37 13.38 5.58
N LYS A 51 -14.76 12.20 5.72
CA LYS A 51 -15.42 10.97 6.19
C LYS A 51 -14.75 10.44 7.44
N THR A 52 -15.53 9.81 8.32
CA THR A 52 -14.93 9.01 9.40
C THR A 52 -14.35 7.71 8.84
N ILE A 53 -13.51 7.02 9.61
CA ILE A 53 -12.88 5.77 9.17
C ILE A 53 -13.94 4.69 8.90
N GLU A 54 -14.97 4.63 9.75
CA GLU A 54 -16.08 3.68 9.65
C GLU A 54 -16.90 3.92 8.37
N GLN A 55 -17.14 5.18 8.00
CA GLN A 55 -17.79 5.53 6.73
C GLN A 55 -16.94 5.12 5.53
N MET A 56 -15.61 5.29 5.61
CA MET A 56 -14.72 4.83 4.54
C MET A 56 -14.70 3.29 4.44
N GLN A 57 -14.73 2.59 5.58
CA GLN A 57 -14.86 1.13 5.63
C GLN A 57 -16.16 0.68 4.97
N GLU A 58 -17.30 1.23 5.38
CA GLU A 58 -18.62 0.93 4.80
C GLU A 58 -18.65 1.16 3.28
N ASP A 59 -18.09 2.28 2.81
CA ASP A 59 -18.03 2.60 1.38
C ASP A 59 -17.13 1.65 0.59
N THR A 60 -16.07 1.12 1.19
CA THR A 60 -15.09 0.26 0.52
C THR A 60 -15.38 -1.24 0.65
N PHE A 61 -16.30 -1.63 1.55
CA PHE A 61 -16.78 -3.01 1.67
C PHE A 61 -17.85 -3.37 0.63
N ARG A 62 -18.23 -2.42 -0.23
CA ARG A 62 -19.26 -2.65 -1.25
C ARG A 62 -18.87 -3.84 -2.13
N PRO A 63 -19.74 -4.86 -2.25
CA PRO A 63 -19.40 -6.08 -2.95
C PRO A 63 -19.28 -5.83 -4.45
N THR A 64 -18.21 -6.34 -5.06
CA THR A 64 -18.14 -6.45 -6.51
C THR A 64 -19.02 -7.63 -6.96
N PRO A 65 -19.87 -7.47 -7.99
CA PRO A 65 -20.69 -8.56 -8.50
C PRO A 65 -19.87 -9.78 -8.92
N VAL A 66 -20.39 -10.98 -8.64
CA VAL A 66 -19.77 -12.23 -9.09
C VAL A 66 -19.82 -12.29 -10.61
N GLN A 67 -18.67 -12.48 -11.24
CA GLN A 67 -18.57 -12.53 -12.70
C GLN A 67 -19.13 -13.85 -13.24
N ALA A 68 -19.62 -13.83 -14.47
CA ALA A 68 -20.12 -15.04 -15.13
C ALA A 68 -19.02 -16.12 -15.20
N GLY A 69 -19.36 -17.34 -14.76
CA GLY A 69 -18.42 -18.47 -14.69
C GLY A 69 -17.56 -18.51 -13.43
N ALA A 70 -17.86 -17.69 -12.42
CA ALA A 70 -17.32 -17.83 -11.06
C ALA A 70 -18.42 -18.30 -10.09
N MET A 71 -18.00 -19.00 -9.04
CA MET A 71 -18.81 -19.44 -7.91
C MET A 71 -18.15 -18.96 -6.63
N ILE A 72 -18.95 -18.41 -5.73
CA ILE A 72 -18.51 -17.96 -4.41
C ILE A 72 -19.16 -18.83 -3.34
N ASN A 73 -18.35 -19.42 -2.47
CA ASN A 73 -18.82 -20.15 -1.29
C ASN A 73 -18.31 -19.45 -0.04
N GLU A 74 -19.20 -18.74 0.65
CA GLU A 74 -18.88 -18.02 1.89
C GLU A 74 -18.97 -18.94 3.10
N PHE A 75 -18.05 -18.78 4.04
CA PHE A 75 -18.01 -19.54 5.28
C PHE A 75 -17.20 -18.79 6.34
N LYS A 76 -17.12 -19.38 7.54
CA LYS A 76 -16.35 -18.84 8.64
C LYS A 76 -15.25 -19.81 9.05
N ILE A 77 -14.03 -19.31 9.26
CA ILE A 77 -12.92 -20.07 9.81
C ILE A 77 -12.94 -19.91 11.33
N ASN A 78 -13.08 -21.03 12.02
CA ASN A 78 -13.23 -21.06 13.46
C ASN A 78 -12.02 -20.46 14.21
N ASN A 79 -12.29 -19.80 15.33
CA ASN A 79 -11.28 -19.15 16.17
C ASN A 79 -10.20 -20.10 16.73
N LYS A 80 -10.41 -21.42 16.72
CA LYS A 80 -9.34 -22.38 17.04
C LYS A 80 -8.06 -22.12 16.23
N TYR A 81 -8.18 -21.72 14.96
CA TYR A 81 -7.01 -21.44 14.12
C TYR A 81 -6.32 -20.13 14.50
N ARG A 82 -7.04 -19.14 15.04
CA ARG A 82 -6.42 -17.94 15.63
C ARG A 82 -5.65 -18.26 16.89
N ASN A 83 -6.17 -19.18 17.71
CA ASN A 83 -5.45 -19.68 18.88
C ASN A 83 -4.17 -20.43 18.47
N GLU A 84 -4.25 -21.30 17.46
CA GLU A 84 -3.07 -21.98 16.90
C GLU A 84 -2.05 -20.97 16.33
N ALA A 85 -2.51 -19.99 15.55
CA ALA A 85 -1.66 -18.93 15.02
C ALA A 85 -1.01 -18.09 16.13
N GLN A 86 -1.74 -17.80 17.21
CA GLN A 86 -1.23 -17.04 18.36
C GLN A 86 -0.02 -17.71 18.99
N VAL A 87 -0.03 -19.04 19.16
CA VAL A 87 1.12 -19.78 19.73
C VAL A 87 2.40 -19.54 18.92
N HIS A 88 2.30 -19.53 17.60
CA HIS A 88 3.44 -19.22 16.72
C HIS A 88 3.82 -17.73 16.78
N LEU A 89 2.84 -16.83 16.76
CA LEU A 89 3.08 -15.39 16.80
C LEU A 89 3.70 -14.94 18.13
N GLU A 90 3.27 -15.47 19.26
CA GLU A 90 3.85 -15.14 20.57
C GLU A 90 5.34 -15.47 20.64
N LYS A 91 5.76 -16.56 19.98
CA LYS A 91 7.18 -16.91 19.90
C LYS A 91 7.98 -15.92 19.06
N ILE A 92 7.54 -15.60 17.84
CA ILE A 92 8.30 -14.73 16.92
C ILE A 92 8.19 -13.25 17.29
N LEU A 93 7.10 -12.86 17.97
CA LEU A 93 6.86 -11.48 18.41
C LEU A 93 7.40 -11.18 19.82
N LYS A 94 7.90 -12.19 20.54
CA LYS A 94 8.46 -12.03 21.88
C LYS A 94 9.46 -10.86 21.98
N PRO A 95 10.40 -10.65 21.03
CA PRO A 95 11.33 -9.52 21.09
C PRO A 95 10.66 -8.13 21.03
N TYR A 96 9.42 -8.06 20.53
CA TYR A 96 8.69 -6.81 20.29
C TYR A 96 7.55 -6.57 21.28
N GLU A 97 7.33 -7.48 22.24
CA GLU A 97 6.11 -7.49 23.09
C GLU A 97 5.84 -6.17 23.84
N HIS A 98 6.87 -5.37 24.07
CA HIS A 98 6.81 -4.11 24.77
C HIS A 98 6.21 -2.96 23.95
N VAL A 99 6.19 -3.07 22.62
CA VAL A 99 5.58 -2.09 21.69
C VAL A 99 4.27 -2.60 21.08
N LEU A 100 3.79 -3.77 21.49
CA LEU A 100 2.52 -4.31 21.02
C LEU A 100 1.38 -3.90 21.95
N ASP A 101 0.22 -3.67 21.35
CA ASP A 101 -1.03 -3.75 22.09
C ASP A 101 -1.18 -5.20 22.63
N THR A 102 -1.80 -5.38 23.78
CA THR A 102 -2.10 -6.71 24.30
C THR A 102 -3.46 -7.24 23.83
N GLU A 103 -4.35 -6.36 23.37
CA GLU A 103 -5.74 -6.68 23.00
C GLU A 103 -5.85 -7.67 21.83
N TRP A 104 -4.83 -7.82 20.98
CA TRP A 104 -4.89 -8.82 19.90
C TRP A 104 -4.98 -10.27 20.41
N ARG A 105 -4.60 -10.51 21.67
CA ARG A 105 -4.76 -11.81 22.35
C ARG A 105 -6.20 -12.06 22.79
N ASP A 106 -6.99 -11.00 22.94
CA ASP A 106 -8.37 -11.06 23.37
C ASP A 106 -9.24 -11.33 22.15
N LEU A 107 -9.31 -12.62 21.78
CA LEU A 107 -10.19 -13.06 20.72
C LEU A 107 -11.63 -13.00 21.20
N ASN A 108 -12.42 -12.13 20.56
CA ASN A 108 -13.87 -12.23 20.66
C ASN A 108 -14.36 -13.52 19.98
N ASP A 109 -15.60 -13.93 20.25
CA ASP A 109 -16.22 -15.12 19.62
C ASP A 109 -16.49 -14.95 18.11
N ASN A 110 -16.01 -13.87 17.47
CA ASN A 110 -16.22 -13.66 16.04
C ASN A 110 -15.19 -14.46 15.24
N GLU A 111 -15.64 -15.41 14.44
CA GLU A 111 -14.80 -16.17 13.50
C GLU A 111 -14.28 -15.30 12.33
N ILE A 112 -13.34 -15.84 11.53
CA ILE A 112 -12.83 -15.13 10.33
C ILE A 112 -13.80 -15.37 9.18
N ASN A 113 -14.41 -14.30 8.64
CA ASN A 113 -15.24 -14.41 7.44
C ASN A 113 -14.36 -14.67 6.22
N ALA A 114 -14.68 -15.72 5.47
CA ALA A 114 -13.90 -16.19 4.34
C ALA A 114 -14.80 -16.53 3.15
N GLU A 115 -14.22 -16.58 1.96
CA GLU A 115 -14.89 -17.12 0.78
C GLU A 115 -13.94 -17.89 -0.12
N TRP A 116 -14.45 -18.99 -0.66
CA TRP A 116 -13.85 -19.64 -1.82
C TRP A 116 -14.35 -18.97 -3.09
N VAL A 117 -13.42 -18.54 -3.94
CA VAL A 117 -13.65 -18.10 -5.31
C VAL A 117 -13.16 -19.22 -6.24
N GLN A 118 -14.06 -19.77 -7.05
CA GLN A 118 -13.75 -20.93 -7.89
C GLN A 118 -14.53 -20.92 -9.21
N VAL A 119 -14.07 -21.71 -10.16
CA VAL A 119 -14.82 -22.00 -11.38
C VAL A 119 -15.81 -23.15 -11.08
N PRO A 120 -17.09 -23.05 -11.46
CA PRO A 120 -18.04 -24.13 -11.27
C PRO A 120 -17.58 -25.43 -11.93
N ASN A 121 -17.75 -26.57 -11.24
CA ASN A 121 -17.40 -27.91 -11.75
C ASN A 121 -15.93 -28.03 -12.22
N ASP A 122 -15.01 -27.32 -11.59
CA ASP A 122 -13.58 -27.34 -11.90
C ASP A 122 -12.90 -28.72 -11.67
N GLY A 123 -13.55 -29.62 -10.93
CA GLY A 123 -13.01 -30.93 -10.58
C GLY A 123 -11.75 -30.86 -9.71
N TRP A 124 -11.55 -29.72 -9.02
CA TRP A 124 -10.33 -29.43 -8.25
C TRP A 124 -10.02 -30.50 -7.21
N GLU A 125 -11.02 -31.08 -6.54
CA GLU A 125 -10.84 -32.13 -5.53
C GLU A 125 -10.21 -33.41 -6.09
N LYS A 126 -10.36 -33.65 -7.40
CA LYS A 126 -9.85 -34.85 -8.09
C LYS A 126 -8.44 -34.65 -8.66
N ARG A 127 -7.88 -33.44 -8.57
CA ARG A 127 -6.56 -33.12 -9.13
C ARG A 127 -5.46 -33.60 -8.20
N GLU A 128 -4.38 -34.11 -8.77
CA GLU A 128 -3.15 -34.40 -8.02
C GLU A 128 -2.57 -33.10 -7.41
N ILE A 129 -2.50 -32.05 -8.23
CA ILE A 129 -2.09 -30.71 -7.81
C ILE A 129 -3.34 -29.84 -7.61
N ARG A 130 -3.77 -29.77 -6.35
CA ARG A 130 -4.86 -28.89 -5.89
C ARG A 130 -4.36 -27.45 -5.70
N LYS A 131 -4.12 -26.74 -6.80
CA LYS A 131 -3.63 -25.35 -6.78
C LYS A 131 -4.59 -24.46 -5.99
N THR A 132 -4.07 -23.82 -4.96
CA THR A 132 -4.81 -22.91 -4.08
C THR A 132 -4.07 -21.60 -3.94
N ILE A 133 -4.81 -20.50 -3.96
CA ILE A 133 -4.27 -19.18 -3.70
C ILE A 133 -4.90 -18.66 -2.41
N LEU A 134 -4.09 -18.37 -1.40
CA LEU A 134 -4.54 -17.56 -0.26
C LEU A 134 -4.38 -16.10 -0.66
N TYR A 135 -5.49 -15.42 -0.92
CA TYR A 135 -5.48 -14.02 -1.33
C TYR A 135 -5.78 -13.09 -0.15
N LEU A 136 -4.93 -12.10 0.05
CA LEU A 136 -5.05 -11.08 1.08
C LEU A 136 -5.30 -9.73 0.39
N HIS A 137 -6.46 -9.14 0.64
CA HIS A 137 -6.90 -7.92 -0.04
C HIS A 137 -6.10 -6.68 0.36
N GLY A 138 -5.99 -5.69 -0.54
CA GLY A 138 -5.43 -4.37 -0.26
C GLY A 138 -6.34 -3.49 0.60
N GLY A 139 -6.02 -2.18 0.68
CA GLY A 139 -6.80 -1.20 1.45
C GLY A 139 -6.09 -0.60 2.67
N GLY A 140 -4.75 -0.55 2.65
CA GLY A 140 -3.98 0.12 3.72
C GLY A 140 -4.12 -0.51 5.11
N TYR A 141 -4.60 -1.76 5.21
CA TYR A 141 -4.98 -2.44 6.47
C TYR A 141 -6.21 -1.87 7.20
N TYR A 142 -6.91 -0.88 6.63
CA TYR A 142 -8.11 -0.28 7.25
C TYR A 142 -9.32 -0.20 6.33
N LEU A 143 -9.19 -0.51 5.03
CA LEU A 143 -10.26 -0.47 4.02
C LEU A 143 -10.43 -1.82 3.34
N CYS A 144 -11.48 -1.90 2.52
CA CYS A 144 -11.78 -3.01 1.62
C CYS A 144 -12.12 -4.33 2.32
N SER A 145 -12.55 -5.29 1.53
CA SER A 145 -13.00 -6.61 1.98
C SER A 145 -12.83 -7.66 0.88
N LYS A 146 -13.03 -8.95 1.23
CA LYS A 146 -13.08 -10.07 0.29
C LYS A 146 -14.05 -9.82 -0.87
N GLU A 147 -15.22 -9.23 -0.58
CA GLU A 147 -16.26 -8.98 -1.57
C GLU A 147 -15.86 -7.88 -2.55
N SER A 148 -15.17 -6.84 -2.07
CA SER A 148 -14.70 -5.75 -2.92
C SER A 148 -13.67 -6.22 -3.96
N HIS A 149 -12.90 -7.27 -3.65
CA HIS A 149 -11.79 -7.78 -4.47
C HIS A 149 -12.19 -8.86 -5.48
N ARG A 150 -13.49 -9.18 -5.63
CA ARG A 150 -13.96 -10.20 -6.59
C ARG A 150 -13.63 -9.89 -8.05
N ASN A 151 -13.42 -8.61 -8.41
CA ASN A 151 -12.93 -8.23 -9.75
C ASN A 151 -11.49 -8.69 -10.02
N ILE A 152 -10.67 -8.84 -8.98
CA ILE A 152 -9.29 -9.34 -9.07
C ILE A 152 -9.27 -10.86 -8.95
N THR A 153 -9.97 -11.41 -7.96
CA THR A 153 -9.87 -12.85 -7.64
C THR A 153 -10.57 -13.74 -8.67
N ASN A 154 -11.70 -13.31 -9.25
CA ASN A 154 -12.40 -14.09 -10.27
C ASN A 154 -11.53 -14.36 -11.52
N PRO A 155 -10.89 -13.34 -12.16
CA PRO A 155 -9.99 -13.60 -13.28
C PRO A 155 -8.78 -14.46 -12.93
N ILE A 156 -8.19 -14.28 -11.75
CA ILE A 156 -7.04 -15.12 -11.32
C ILE A 156 -7.49 -16.57 -11.16
N ALA A 157 -8.62 -16.83 -10.48
CA ALA A 157 -9.12 -18.19 -10.25
C ALA A 157 -9.30 -18.94 -11.58
N LYS A 158 -9.91 -18.26 -12.56
CA LYS A 158 -10.15 -18.79 -13.90
C LYS A 158 -8.86 -19.00 -14.70
N LYS A 159 -7.98 -18.00 -14.78
CA LYS A 159 -6.76 -18.06 -15.61
C LYS A 159 -5.70 -18.98 -15.02
N ALA A 160 -5.56 -19.00 -13.69
CA ALA A 160 -4.62 -19.87 -12.98
C ALA A 160 -5.14 -21.29 -12.81
N ASP A 161 -6.41 -21.57 -13.14
CA ASP A 161 -7.06 -22.86 -12.90
C ASP A 161 -6.82 -23.32 -11.45
N ALA A 162 -7.14 -22.43 -10.51
CA ALA A 162 -6.89 -22.56 -9.08
C ALA A 162 -8.11 -22.07 -8.29
N ARG A 163 -8.30 -22.61 -7.08
CA ARG A 163 -9.27 -22.07 -6.12
C ARG A 163 -8.62 -20.99 -5.28
N ILE A 164 -9.32 -19.89 -5.05
CA ILE A 164 -8.81 -18.79 -4.23
C ILE A 164 -9.59 -18.75 -2.92
N LEU A 165 -8.88 -18.79 -1.80
CA LEU A 165 -9.43 -18.48 -0.48
C LEU A 165 -9.11 -17.03 -0.15
N VAL A 166 -10.14 -16.22 0.07
CA VAL A 166 -10.03 -14.81 0.44
C VAL A 166 -10.64 -14.62 1.82
N ILE A 167 -10.05 -13.79 2.67
CA ILE A 167 -10.55 -13.51 4.03
C ILE A 167 -10.79 -12.03 4.25
N ASN A 168 -11.77 -11.72 5.10
CA ASN A 168 -11.88 -10.42 5.77
C ASN A 168 -11.00 -10.48 7.01
N TYR A 169 -9.71 -10.19 6.86
CA TYR A 169 -8.82 -10.05 8.00
C TYR A 169 -9.22 -8.81 8.81
N ARG A 170 -9.01 -8.87 10.14
CA ARG A 170 -9.32 -7.76 11.05
C ARG A 170 -8.59 -6.48 10.66
N LEU A 171 -9.33 -5.38 10.59
CA LEU A 171 -8.84 -4.08 10.13
C LEU A 171 -8.53 -3.12 11.27
N ALA A 172 -7.56 -2.24 11.04
CA ALA A 172 -7.28 -1.08 11.86
C ALA A 172 -8.31 0.03 11.63
N PRO A 173 -8.47 0.98 12.58
CA PRO A 173 -7.84 1.05 13.90
C PRO A 173 -8.46 0.11 14.94
N GLN A 174 -9.59 -0.54 14.64
CA GLN A 174 -10.31 -1.39 15.60
C GLN A 174 -9.47 -2.59 16.06
N ASN A 175 -8.64 -3.11 15.17
CA ASN A 175 -7.75 -4.23 15.44
C ASN A 175 -6.37 -3.93 14.83
N GLN A 176 -5.46 -3.40 15.65
CA GLN A 176 -4.11 -3.09 15.22
C GLN A 176 -3.28 -4.38 15.01
N PHE A 177 -2.08 -4.22 14.43
CA PHE A 177 -1.05 -5.24 14.38
C PHE A 177 -0.87 -5.90 15.78
N PRO A 178 -0.78 -7.24 15.87
CA PRO A 178 -0.65 -8.23 14.79
C PRO A 178 -1.96 -8.87 14.29
N SER A 179 -3.14 -8.28 14.54
CA SER A 179 -4.44 -8.94 14.28
C SER A 179 -4.64 -9.46 12.85
N ALA A 180 -4.29 -8.65 11.83
CA ALA A 180 -4.39 -9.08 10.43
C ALA A 180 -3.43 -10.24 10.09
N LEU A 181 -2.23 -10.23 10.67
CA LEU A 181 -1.24 -11.29 10.48
C LEU A 181 -1.68 -12.59 11.17
N GLN A 182 -2.28 -12.49 12.35
CA GLN A 182 -2.89 -13.63 13.04
C GLN A 182 -3.99 -14.26 12.20
N ASP A 183 -4.85 -13.45 11.58
CA ASP A 183 -5.93 -13.95 10.72
C ASP A 183 -5.36 -14.63 9.47
N ALA A 184 -4.36 -14.01 8.82
CA ALA A 184 -3.70 -14.60 7.65
C ALA A 184 -3.00 -15.93 7.98
N LEU A 185 -2.31 -16.01 9.13
CA LEU A 185 -1.66 -17.23 9.59
C LEU A 185 -2.68 -18.30 10.00
N ALA A 186 -3.76 -17.93 10.68
CA ALA A 186 -4.86 -18.82 11.03
C ALA A 186 -5.48 -19.46 9.78
N THR A 187 -5.71 -18.67 8.73
CA THR A 187 -6.21 -19.17 7.46
C THR A 187 -5.22 -20.09 6.76
N TYR A 188 -3.92 -19.80 6.83
CA TYR A 188 -2.90 -20.71 6.32
C TYR A 188 -2.94 -22.06 7.03
N LEU A 189 -3.02 -22.07 8.37
CA LEU A 189 -3.14 -23.30 9.17
C LEU A 189 -4.45 -24.06 8.89
N TYR A 190 -5.56 -23.35 8.64
CA TYR A 190 -6.82 -23.94 8.19
C TYR A 190 -6.67 -24.70 6.87
N LEU A 191 -5.92 -24.16 5.90
CA LEU A 191 -5.67 -24.85 4.63
C LEU A 191 -4.83 -26.13 4.82
N LEU A 192 -3.88 -26.12 5.76
CA LEU A 192 -3.01 -27.26 6.04
C LEU A 192 -3.70 -28.34 6.88
N ASN A 193 -4.64 -27.97 7.74
CA ASN A 193 -5.32 -28.89 8.64
C ASN A 193 -6.81 -28.52 8.78
N PRO A 194 -7.62 -28.64 7.71
CA PRO A 194 -9.03 -28.29 7.75
C PRO A 194 -9.83 -29.25 8.65
N PRO A 195 -10.97 -28.81 9.23
CA PRO A 195 -11.88 -29.74 9.87
C PRO A 195 -12.49 -30.70 8.84
N LYS A 196 -12.96 -31.87 9.28
CA LYS A 196 -13.45 -32.96 8.40
C LYS A 196 -14.63 -32.54 7.51
N ASP A 197 -15.40 -31.55 7.94
CA ASP A 197 -16.58 -31.01 7.26
C ASP A 197 -16.27 -29.79 6.37
N ALA A 198 -15.00 -29.39 6.22
CA ALA A 198 -14.60 -28.26 5.38
C ALA A 198 -14.85 -28.47 3.88
N GLY A 199 -15.12 -29.71 3.45
CA GLY A 199 -15.32 -30.05 2.05
C GLY A 199 -14.04 -30.21 1.23
N PHE A 200 -12.85 -30.21 1.86
CA PHE A 200 -11.58 -30.54 1.22
C PHE A 200 -10.60 -31.20 2.20
N GLU A 201 -9.75 -32.07 1.68
CA GLU A 201 -8.66 -32.71 2.44
C GLU A 201 -7.49 -31.74 2.69
N PRO A 202 -6.66 -31.94 3.74
CA PRO A 202 -5.43 -31.19 3.97
C PRO A 202 -4.64 -30.90 2.69
N LEU A 203 -4.27 -29.64 2.50
CA LEU A 203 -3.52 -29.22 1.32
C LEU A 203 -2.02 -29.43 1.52
N ASN A 204 -1.35 -29.90 0.48
CA ASN A 204 0.10 -29.84 0.41
C ASN A 204 0.51 -28.35 0.35
N PRO A 205 1.36 -27.85 1.26
CA PRO A 205 1.88 -26.49 1.22
C PRO A 205 2.43 -26.09 -0.16
N LYS A 206 3.04 -27.02 -0.89
CA LYS A 206 3.61 -26.81 -2.23
C LYS A 206 2.58 -26.60 -3.34
N ASN A 207 1.29 -26.72 -3.02
CA ASN A 207 0.21 -26.37 -3.92
C ASN A 207 -0.44 -25.01 -3.58
N ILE A 208 0.03 -24.34 -2.51
CA ILE A 208 -0.53 -23.07 -2.03
C ILE A 208 0.38 -21.91 -2.47
N VAL A 209 -0.18 -20.89 -3.10
CA VAL A 209 0.49 -19.59 -3.34
C VAL A 209 -0.16 -18.55 -2.44
N ILE A 210 0.64 -17.71 -1.79
CA ILE A 210 0.12 -16.54 -1.08
C ILE A 210 0.14 -15.36 -2.06
N SER A 211 -0.97 -14.64 -2.15
CA SER A 211 -1.12 -13.53 -3.07
C SER A 211 -1.76 -12.33 -2.39
N GLY A 212 -1.45 -11.13 -2.84
CA GLY A 212 -2.16 -9.93 -2.37
C GLY A 212 -1.71 -8.67 -3.08
N ASP A 213 -2.49 -7.61 -2.92
CA ASP A 213 -2.20 -6.29 -3.49
C ASP A 213 -2.04 -5.24 -2.39
N SER A 214 -1.25 -4.20 -2.62
CA SER A 214 -1.10 -3.08 -1.67
C SER A 214 -0.71 -3.57 -0.26
N ALA A 215 -1.46 -3.16 0.78
CA ALA A 215 -1.35 -3.69 2.14
C ALA A 215 -1.50 -5.22 2.24
N GLY A 216 -2.33 -5.84 1.40
CA GLY A 216 -2.45 -7.30 1.30
C GLY A 216 -1.21 -7.98 0.71
N GLY A 217 -0.49 -7.28 -0.18
CA GLY A 217 0.84 -7.68 -0.65
C GLY A 217 1.88 -7.58 0.46
N GLY A 218 1.85 -6.51 1.24
CA GLY A 218 2.63 -6.38 2.48
C GLY A 218 2.35 -7.50 3.47
N LEU A 219 1.07 -7.78 3.74
CA LEU A 219 0.62 -8.86 4.62
C LEU A 219 1.05 -10.24 4.11
N SER A 220 1.05 -10.45 2.79
CA SER A 220 1.53 -11.68 2.16
C SER A 220 3.00 -11.93 2.44
N LEU A 221 3.83 -10.88 2.33
CA LEU A 221 5.26 -10.95 2.64
C LEU A 221 5.51 -11.10 4.15
N ALA A 222 4.73 -10.41 4.99
CA ALA A 222 4.77 -10.56 6.46
C ALA A 222 4.39 -11.99 6.89
N LEU A 223 3.37 -12.58 6.26
CA LEU A 223 2.98 -13.98 6.46
C LEU A 223 4.09 -14.93 6.00
N GLY A 224 4.74 -14.66 4.86
CA GLY A 224 5.90 -15.41 4.40
C GLY A 224 7.06 -15.41 5.42
N LEU A 225 7.37 -14.24 5.97
CA LEU A 225 8.35 -14.10 7.06
C LEU A 225 7.91 -14.88 8.31
N ALA A 226 6.65 -14.76 8.73
CA ALA A 226 6.13 -15.46 9.90
C ALA A 226 6.17 -16.99 9.74
N ILE A 227 5.81 -17.53 8.57
CA ILE A 227 5.90 -18.96 8.25
C ILE A 227 7.36 -19.44 8.35
N ARG A 228 8.30 -18.69 7.74
CA ARG A 228 9.73 -19.01 7.78
C ARG A 228 10.26 -18.99 9.21
N ASP A 229 9.99 -17.93 9.96
CA ASP A 229 10.55 -17.70 11.29
C ASP A 229 9.93 -18.62 12.35
N ALA A 230 8.66 -19.02 12.17
CA ALA A 230 7.99 -20.00 13.01
C ALA A 230 8.41 -21.46 12.69
N GLY A 231 9.12 -21.69 11.59
CA GLY A 231 9.50 -23.03 11.13
C GLY A 231 8.33 -23.85 10.59
N LEU A 232 7.30 -23.19 10.07
CA LEU A 232 6.12 -23.83 9.50
C LEU A 232 6.40 -24.34 8.07
N PRO A 233 5.65 -25.35 7.58
CA PRO A 233 5.78 -25.82 6.22
C PRO A 233 5.62 -24.67 5.23
N SER A 234 6.61 -24.45 4.36
CA SER A 234 6.58 -23.31 3.43
C SER A 234 5.67 -23.60 2.24
N CYS A 235 4.89 -22.60 1.82
CA CYS A 235 4.05 -22.63 0.64
C CYS A 235 4.85 -22.81 -0.69
N ALA A 236 4.22 -22.64 -1.83
CA ALA A 236 4.85 -22.76 -3.15
C ALA A 236 5.61 -21.48 -3.56
N GLY A 237 5.02 -20.32 -3.28
CA GLY A 237 5.55 -19.01 -3.65
C GLY A 237 4.65 -17.88 -3.17
N ILE A 238 5.12 -16.64 -3.34
CA ILE A 238 4.38 -15.43 -3.00
C ILE A 238 4.34 -14.51 -4.21
N THR A 239 3.17 -13.98 -4.56
CA THR A 239 3.01 -12.99 -5.63
C THR A 239 2.32 -11.74 -5.09
N CYS A 240 2.86 -10.56 -5.38
CA CYS A 240 2.32 -9.32 -4.86
C CYS A 240 2.20 -8.25 -5.95
N TRP A 241 1.08 -7.53 -5.94
CA TRP A 241 0.87 -6.35 -6.77
C TRP A 241 0.98 -5.09 -5.93
N SER A 242 1.88 -4.19 -6.29
CA SER A 242 2.16 -2.93 -5.62
C SER A 242 2.29 -3.09 -4.09
N PRO A 243 3.16 -3.98 -3.56
CA PRO A 243 3.14 -4.32 -2.14
C PRO A 243 3.61 -3.16 -1.25
N LEU A 244 2.80 -2.82 -0.24
CA LEU A 244 3.18 -1.90 0.84
C LEU A 244 4.07 -2.64 1.85
N VAL A 245 5.38 -2.41 1.83
CA VAL A 245 6.36 -3.17 2.63
C VAL A 245 7.15 -2.30 3.61
N ASP A 246 7.03 -0.98 3.49
CA ASP A 246 7.64 0.03 4.36
C ASP A 246 6.59 1.02 4.88
N LEU A 247 6.01 0.74 6.05
CA LEU A 247 5.04 1.62 6.71
C LEU A 247 5.70 2.82 7.40
N THR A 248 7.03 2.96 7.29
CA THR A 248 7.71 4.21 7.66
C THR A 248 7.62 5.27 6.56
N HIS A 249 7.11 4.88 5.39
CA HIS A 249 6.99 5.73 4.20
C HIS A 249 8.30 6.41 3.85
N SER A 250 9.43 5.71 3.90
CA SER A 250 10.74 6.34 3.83
C SER A 250 11.31 6.47 2.43
N THR A 251 10.71 5.84 1.42
CA THR A 251 11.23 5.82 0.05
C THR A 251 10.87 7.09 -0.73
N PRO A 252 11.71 7.50 -1.71
CA PRO A 252 11.50 8.76 -2.44
C PRO A 252 10.15 8.84 -3.17
N SER A 253 9.75 7.79 -3.90
CA SER A 253 8.49 7.78 -4.66
C SER A 253 7.24 8.03 -3.82
N VAL A 254 7.28 7.70 -2.51
CA VAL A 254 6.14 7.89 -1.62
C VAL A 254 5.82 9.38 -1.41
N SER A 255 6.84 10.24 -1.37
CA SER A 255 6.69 11.69 -1.18
C SER A 255 6.74 12.52 -2.46
N ASP A 256 6.95 11.89 -3.61
CA ASP A 256 7.08 12.58 -4.89
C ASP A 256 5.78 13.30 -5.25
N ASP A 257 5.82 14.62 -5.33
CA ASP A 257 4.67 15.45 -5.71
C ASP A 257 4.41 15.43 -7.23
N GLU A 258 5.38 15.01 -8.05
CA GLU A 258 5.22 14.81 -9.50
C GLU A 258 4.63 13.44 -9.84
N CYS A 259 4.58 12.53 -8.86
CA CYS A 259 3.96 11.21 -9.02
C CYS A 259 2.46 11.37 -9.34
N ILE A 260 2.05 10.82 -10.48
CA ILE A 260 0.69 10.95 -10.99
C ILE A 260 -0.27 9.89 -10.41
N ASP A 261 0.18 9.05 -9.49
CA ASP A 261 -0.64 8.04 -8.82
C ASP A 261 -1.96 8.63 -8.26
N PHE A 262 -2.97 7.77 -8.12
CA PHE A 262 -4.20 8.13 -7.43
C PHE A 262 -4.06 8.03 -5.90
N LEU A 263 -3.04 7.31 -5.40
CA LEU A 263 -2.70 7.34 -3.99
C LEU A 263 -2.25 8.75 -3.56
N PRO A 264 -2.76 9.25 -2.42
CA PRO A 264 -2.27 10.51 -1.86
C PRO A 264 -0.81 10.37 -1.41
N ASN A 265 -0.14 11.50 -1.20
CA ASN A 265 1.24 11.55 -0.72
C ASN A 265 1.34 10.99 0.71
N LEU A 266 1.58 9.68 0.85
CA LEU A 266 1.49 8.98 2.14
C LEU A 266 2.42 9.57 3.23
N ALA A 267 3.47 10.31 2.87
CA ALA A 267 4.30 11.03 3.83
C ALA A 267 3.54 12.12 4.62
N LYS A 268 2.37 12.55 4.14
CA LYS A 268 1.47 13.49 4.85
C LYS A 268 0.49 12.77 5.80
N GLY A 269 0.59 11.45 5.93
CA GLY A 269 -0.27 10.63 6.78
C GLY A 269 -1.69 10.44 6.23
N ILE A 270 -2.55 9.88 7.08
CA ILE A 270 -3.96 9.57 6.77
C ILE A 270 -4.85 10.71 7.27
N ASN A 271 -5.71 11.25 6.41
CA ASN A 271 -6.68 12.28 6.76
C ASN A 271 -8.10 11.70 6.84
N HIS A 272 -8.79 11.95 7.95
CA HIS A 272 -10.16 11.49 8.19
C HIS A 272 -10.88 12.41 9.17
N ALA A 273 -12.21 12.45 9.11
CA ALA A 273 -13.03 13.11 10.11
C ALA A 273 -12.95 12.36 11.46
N GLU A 274 -13.13 13.09 12.57
CA GLU A 274 -13.13 12.47 13.88
C GLU A 274 -14.38 11.62 14.14
N SER A 275 -14.20 10.57 14.93
CA SER A 275 -15.20 9.63 15.40
C SER A 275 -14.84 9.13 16.80
N GLN A 276 -15.72 8.38 17.43
CA GLN A 276 -15.41 7.75 18.72
C GLN A 276 -14.22 6.77 18.61
N ILE A 277 -14.18 5.94 17.56
CA ILE A 277 -13.10 4.98 17.34
C ILE A 277 -11.76 5.68 17.14
N SER A 278 -11.73 6.77 16.35
CA SER A 278 -10.48 7.51 16.15
C SER A 278 -10.00 8.23 17.42
N LYS A 279 -10.90 8.66 18.31
CA LYS A 279 -10.52 9.19 19.63
C LYS A 279 -9.92 8.12 20.53
N GLU A 280 -10.60 6.98 20.66
CA GLU A 280 -10.10 5.83 21.44
C GLU A 280 -8.74 5.35 20.94
N PHE A 281 -8.58 5.29 19.61
CA PHE A 281 -7.31 4.97 18.98
C PHE A 281 -6.19 5.96 19.36
N LYS A 282 -6.45 7.28 19.34
CA LYS A 282 -5.49 8.31 19.74
C LYS A 282 -5.15 8.23 21.23
N GLU A 283 -6.12 7.92 22.08
CA GLU A 283 -5.92 7.78 23.53
C GLU A 283 -5.06 6.55 23.85
N LYS A 284 -5.40 5.38 23.27
CA LYS A 284 -4.59 4.15 23.38
C LYS A 284 -3.18 4.37 22.86
N ALA A 285 -3.04 5.09 21.76
CA ALA A 285 -1.75 5.48 21.21
C ALA A 285 -0.89 6.25 22.20
N ALA A 286 -1.44 7.33 22.75
CA ALA A 286 -0.75 8.17 23.71
C ALA A 286 -0.34 7.39 24.97
N ALA A 287 -1.21 6.50 25.46
CA ALA A 287 -0.93 5.65 26.61
C ALA A 287 0.23 4.68 26.35
N LEU A 288 0.27 4.03 25.19
CA LEU A 288 1.35 3.12 24.81
C LEU A 288 2.69 3.86 24.67
N THR A 289 2.71 5.00 23.97
CA THR A 289 3.90 5.84 23.84
C THR A 289 4.43 6.29 25.21
N ALA A 290 3.53 6.72 26.11
CA ALA A 290 3.93 7.12 27.47
C ALA A 290 4.52 5.95 28.27
N LYS A 291 3.95 4.75 28.13
CA LYS A 291 4.47 3.52 28.77
C LYS A 291 5.87 3.18 28.25
N ILE A 292 6.09 3.21 26.94
CA ILE A 292 7.39 2.91 26.31
C ILE A 292 8.45 3.90 26.82
N LYS A 293 8.15 5.21 26.80
CA LYS A 293 9.06 6.26 27.30
C LYS A 293 9.44 6.08 28.76
N LYS A 294 8.50 5.64 29.62
CA LYS A 294 8.75 5.43 31.06
C LYS A 294 9.65 4.23 31.36
N GLN A 295 9.54 3.16 30.57
CA GLN A 295 10.21 1.90 30.88
C GLN A 295 11.66 1.82 30.38
N ASN A 296 12.15 2.82 29.62
CA ASN A 296 13.50 2.89 29.06
C ASN A 296 13.98 1.55 28.44
N LEU A 297 13.04 0.83 27.80
CA LEU A 297 13.27 -0.54 27.34
C LEU A 297 14.19 -0.52 26.11
N GLY A 298 15.28 -1.28 26.18
CA GLY A 298 16.00 -1.77 25.00
C GLY A 298 15.51 -3.19 24.67
N PRO A 299 15.46 -3.61 23.39
CA PRO A 299 16.36 -3.25 22.29
C PRO A 299 15.73 -2.26 21.32
N LYS A 300 16.46 -1.20 20.94
CA LYS A 300 15.99 -0.18 20.00
C LYS A 300 15.88 -0.76 18.58
N ILE A 301 14.76 -1.42 18.32
CA ILE A 301 14.26 -1.77 16.98
C ILE A 301 13.87 -0.48 16.22
N TRP A 302 13.67 0.62 16.93
CA TRP A 302 13.23 1.91 16.41
C TRP A 302 14.38 2.90 16.25
N HIS A 303 14.26 3.74 15.25
CA HIS A 303 15.13 4.90 15.00
C HIS A 303 14.53 6.17 15.62
N ASP A 304 15.37 7.11 16.08
CA ASP A 304 14.93 8.34 16.76
C ASP A 304 14.00 9.23 15.89
N SER A 305 13.91 8.98 14.58
CA SER A 305 12.93 9.65 13.70
C SER A 305 11.49 9.34 14.09
N PHE A 306 11.20 8.16 14.66
CA PHE A 306 9.82 7.77 15.00
C PHE A 306 9.26 8.54 16.20
N ASP A 307 10.14 9.01 17.09
CA ASP A 307 9.78 9.83 18.26
C ASP A 307 9.50 11.30 17.90
N LYS A 308 9.97 11.76 16.74
CA LYS A 308 9.89 13.15 16.28
C LYS A 308 8.64 13.45 15.44
N LEU A 309 7.78 12.46 15.27
CA LEU A 309 6.57 12.60 14.46
C LEU A 309 5.44 13.10 15.34
N ASP A 310 4.88 14.26 14.99
CA ASP A 310 3.64 14.74 15.59
C ASP A 310 2.49 13.84 15.12
N GLY A 311 1.98 13.00 16.02
CA GLY A 311 0.88 12.07 15.73
C GLY A 311 1.35 10.69 15.23
N ARG A 312 0.38 9.84 14.83
CA ARG A 312 0.65 8.50 14.27
C ARG A 312 0.73 8.57 12.75
N LEU A 313 1.75 7.94 12.16
CA LEU A 313 1.84 7.78 10.69
C LEU A 313 0.76 6.86 10.15
N GLU A 314 0.53 5.76 10.88
CA GLU A 314 -0.29 4.65 10.44
C GLU A 314 -1.32 4.26 11.49
N MET A 315 -2.47 3.76 11.04
CA MET A 315 -3.47 3.15 11.92
C MET A 315 -3.13 1.71 12.26
N TYR A 316 -2.40 1.03 11.38
CA TYR A 316 -2.10 -0.39 11.51
C TYR A 316 -1.20 -0.71 12.71
N ALA A 317 -0.20 0.11 12.98
CA ALA A 317 0.77 -0.12 14.05
C ALA A 317 1.15 1.20 14.74
N PRO A 318 1.57 1.17 16.02
CA PRO A 318 2.18 2.34 16.65
C PRO A 318 3.48 2.74 15.94
N ASN A 319 3.86 4.03 16.02
CA ASN A 319 5.10 4.54 15.42
C ASN A 319 6.33 3.73 15.89
N GLU A 320 6.36 3.37 17.16
CA GLU A 320 7.41 2.58 17.80
C GLU A 320 7.47 1.12 17.28
N GLY A 321 6.39 0.65 16.66
CA GLY A 321 6.27 -0.68 16.06
C GLY A 321 6.48 -0.72 14.55
N LEU A 322 6.66 0.42 13.87
CA LEU A 322 6.77 0.45 12.40
C LEU A 322 7.97 -0.31 11.85
N ALA A 323 9.05 -0.41 12.64
CA ALA A 323 10.25 -1.15 12.27
C ALA A 323 10.17 -2.66 12.56
N ILE A 324 9.06 -3.15 13.12
CA ILE A 324 8.85 -4.59 13.32
C ILE A 324 8.81 -5.25 11.93
N PRO A 325 9.61 -6.32 11.67
CA PRO A 325 9.66 -6.99 10.37
C PRO A 325 8.31 -7.47 9.82
N TYR A 326 7.37 -7.77 10.70
CA TYR A 326 6.03 -8.23 10.32
C TYR A 326 5.01 -7.09 10.18
N VAL A 327 5.40 -5.87 10.54
CA VAL A 327 4.67 -4.63 10.18
C VAL A 327 5.22 -4.13 8.85
N SER A 328 6.52 -3.87 8.79
CA SER A 328 7.23 -3.44 7.57
C SER A 328 8.21 -4.52 7.12
N PRO A 329 7.81 -5.47 6.25
CA PRO A 329 8.69 -6.50 5.70
C PRO A 329 10.02 -5.97 5.17
N MET A 330 10.04 -4.77 4.57
CA MET A 330 11.26 -4.11 4.10
C MET A 330 12.34 -3.99 5.17
N LEU A 331 11.95 -3.93 6.44
CA LEU A 331 12.83 -3.67 7.59
C LEU A 331 13.23 -4.96 8.33
N ALA A 332 12.84 -6.14 7.84
CA ALA A 332 13.33 -7.42 8.34
C ALA A 332 14.86 -7.48 8.36
N GLU A 333 15.48 -8.16 9.32
CA GLU A 333 16.94 -8.28 9.36
C GLU A 333 17.49 -9.05 8.14
N SER A 334 16.73 -10.05 7.69
CA SER A 334 17.02 -10.82 6.49
C SER A 334 15.75 -11.12 5.69
N LEU A 335 15.83 -10.89 4.38
CA LEU A 335 14.83 -11.28 3.37
C LEU A 335 15.21 -12.59 2.64
N CYS A 336 16.23 -13.29 3.14
CA CYS A 336 16.69 -14.57 2.62
C CYS A 336 15.77 -15.72 3.05
N ASN A 337 15.92 -16.87 2.40
CA ASN A 337 15.19 -18.10 2.69
C ASN A 337 13.66 -17.92 2.65
N LEU A 338 13.19 -16.86 1.98
CA LEU A 338 11.79 -16.74 1.63
C LEU A 338 11.51 -17.63 0.43
N LEU A 339 10.23 -17.82 0.19
CA LEU A 339 9.72 -18.57 -0.95
C LEU A 339 9.95 -17.77 -2.23
N PRO A 340 9.90 -18.40 -3.41
CA PRO A 340 9.95 -17.67 -4.67
C PRO A 340 8.98 -16.49 -4.67
N LEU A 341 9.45 -15.33 -5.14
CA LEU A 341 8.68 -14.08 -5.13
C LEU A 341 8.42 -13.60 -6.56
N LEU A 342 7.20 -13.15 -6.83
CA LEU A 342 6.88 -12.25 -7.92
C LEU A 342 6.39 -10.92 -7.33
N LEU A 343 7.12 -9.84 -7.57
CA LEU A 343 6.74 -8.49 -7.15
C LEU A 343 6.42 -7.66 -8.39
N VAL A 344 5.21 -7.12 -8.45
CA VAL A 344 4.75 -6.27 -9.55
C VAL A 344 4.56 -4.85 -9.04
N ALA A 345 5.00 -3.84 -9.78
CA ALA A 345 4.81 -2.43 -9.45
C ALA A 345 4.44 -1.61 -10.70
N GLY A 346 3.69 -0.53 -10.52
CA GLY A 346 3.51 0.51 -11.52
C GLY A 346 4.68 1.49 -11.53
N GLY A 347 5.12 1.89 -12.73
CA GLY A 347 6.21 2.84 -12.92
C GLY A 347 5.88 4.26 -12.47
N ASP A 348 4.60 4.60 -12.37
CA ASP A 348 4.08 5.87 -11.86
C ASP A 348 3.33 5.72 -10.53
N GLU A 349 3.58 4.62 -9.79
CA GLU A 349 3.00 4.41 -8.48
C GLU A 349 3.91 4.92 -7.34
N ARG A 350 3.31 5.30 -6.22
CA ARG A 350 4.04 5.76 -5.02
C ARG A 350 4.83 4.66 -4.33
N LEU A 351 4.36 3.42 -4.42
CA LEU A 351 4.98 2.23 -3.79
C LEU A 351 6.07 1.58 -4.67
N ARG A 352 6.39 2.17 -5.83
CA ARG A 352 7.34 1.62 -6.80
C ARG A 352 8.71 1.34 -6.18
N ASP A 353 9.25 2.34 -5.49
CA ASP A 353 10.62 2.31 -4.99
C ASP A 353 10.81 1.23 -3.91
N GLU A 354 9.79 1.00 -3.06
CA GLU A 354 9.85 -0.06 -2.06
C GLU A 354 9.76 -1.46 -2.67
N ALA A 355 8.95 -1.67 -3.72
CA ALA A 355 8.92 -2.95 -4.44
C ALA A 355 10.27 -3.25 -5.13
N ILE A 356 10.88 -2.24 -5.78
CA ILE A 356 12.20 -2.35 -6.41
C ILE A 356 13.25 -2.71 -5.36
N TYR A 357 13.32 -1.94 -4.27
CA TYR A 357 14.35 -2.14 -3.26
C TYR A 357 14.20 -3.48 -2.54
N PHE A 358 12.95 -3.91 -2.27
CA PHE A 358 12.67 -5.19 -1.63
C PHE A 358 13.17 -6.34 -2.49
N ALA A 359 12.91 -6.30 -3.81
CA ALA A 359 13.34 -7.31 -4.76
C ALA A 359 14.87 -7.46 -4.80
N HIS A 360 15.58 -6.34 -4.87
CA HIS A 360 17.04 -6.34 -4.88
C HIS A 360 17.61 -6.81 -3.55
N ARG A 361 17.02 -6.40 -2.44
CA ARG A 361 17.44 -6.81 -1.09
C ARG A 361 17.21 -8.30 -0.83
N SER A 362 16.12 -8.89 -1.33
CA SER A 362 15.83 -10.32 -1.16
C SER A 362 16.73 -11.21 -2.01
N ALA A 363 17.08 -10.78 -3.24
CA ALA A 363 17.88 -11.55 -4.18
C ALA A 363 19.40 -11.27 -4.12
N GLU A 364 19.83 -10.10 -3.67
CA GLU A 364 21.24 -9.70 -3.57
C GLU A 364 21.55 -9.12 -2.15
N PRO A 365 21.34 -9.90 -1.07
CA PRO A 365 21.37 -9.41 0.32
C PRO A 365 22.74 -8.91 0.80
N THR A 366 23.83 -9.32 0.13
CA THR A 366 25.20 -8.85 0.42
C THR A 366 25.47 -7.47 -0.18
N LYS A 367 24.72 -7.08 -1.21
CA LYS A 367 24.87 -5.82 -1.95
C LYS A 367 23.91 -4.74 -1.45
N TYR A 368 22.66 -5.11 -1.18
CA TYR A 368 21.64 -4.17 -0.70
C TYR A 368 21.26 -4.47 0.74
N LYS A 369 21.53 -3.51 1.62
CA LYS A 369 21.33 -3.67 3.07
C LYS A 369 19.97 -3.13 3.50
N GLY A 370 19.52 -3.57 4.67
CA GLY A 370 18.34 -3.00 5.33
C GLY A 370 18.62 -1.61 5.93
N PRO A 371 17.73 -1.11 6.78
CA PRO A 371 17.93 0.18 7.45
C PRO A 371 19.26 0.21 8.22
N SER A 372 19.85 1.40 8.38
CA SER A 372 21.17 1.58 9.00
C SER A 372 21.25 1.01 10.43
N TYR A 373 20.17 1.07 11.20
CA TYR A 373 20.06 0.50 12.55
C TYR A 373 19.96 -1.04 12.58
N ASN A 374 19.85 -1.69 11.42
CA ASN A 374 20.00 -3.14 11.26
C ASN A 374 21.39 -3.56 10.77
N ALA A 375 22.36 -2.63 10.68
CA ALA A 375 23.72 -2.96 10.28
C ALA A 375 24.34 -4.05 11.18
N GLY A 376 24.96 -5.07 10.56
CA GLY A 376 25.59 -6.18 11.28
C GLY A 376 24.64 -7.27 11.78
N LYS A 377 23.31 -7.10 11.64
CA LYS A 377 22.32 -8.10 12.06
C LYS A 377 22.12 -9.19 11.00
N PHE A 378 22.23 -8.85 9.72
CA PHE A 378 22.12 -9.82 8.62
C PHE A 378 23.15 -10.95 8.76
N GLU A 379 24.40 -10.62 9.07
CA GLU A 379 25.51 -11.57 9.23
C GLU A 379 25.28 -12.56 10.38
N LYS A 380 24.44 -12.20 11.35
CA LYS A 380 24.03 -13.05 12.47
C LYS A 380 22.72 -13.80 12.22
N SER A 381 22.01 -13.46 11.14
CA SER A 381 20.75 -14.12 10.80
C SER A 381 21.00 -15.57 10.42
N PRO A 382 20.16 -16.52 10.86
CA PRO A 382 20.20 -17.89 10.36
C PRO A 382 19.72 -18.00 8.90
N PHE A 383 19.11 -16.94 8.37
CA PHE A 383 18.59 -16.88 7.01
C PHE A 383 19.55 -16.07 6.12
N GLN A 384 20.34 -16.75 5.30
CA GLN A 384 21.36 -16.12 4.44
C GLN A 384 21.27 -16.57 2.97
N THR A 385 20.43 -17.55 2.63
CA THR A 385 20.26 -18.01 1.26
C THR A 385 19.42 -17.01 0.47
N PRO A 386 19.95 -16.38 -0.60
CA PRO A 386 19.20 -15.41 -1.38
C PRO A 386 17.85 -15.97 -1.87
N THR A 387 16.83 -15.14 -1.82
CA THR A 387 15.48 -15.50 -2.24
C THR A 387 15.35 -15.34 -3.75
N ASN A 388 14.84 -16.37 -4.43
CA ASN A 388 14.53 -16.28 -5.85
C ASN A 388 13.41 -15.25 -6.07
N THR A 389 13.74 -14.12 -6.70
CA THR A 389 12.85 -12.96 -6.79
C THR A 389 12.75 -12.45 -8.23
N THR A 390 11.54 -12.37 -8.73
CA THR A 390 11.22 -11.71 -10.00
C THR A 390 10.51 -10.39 -9.71
N LEU A 391 11.06 -9.29 -10.22
CA LEU A 391 10.45 -7.96 -10.19
C LEU A 391 9.97 -7.59 -11.60
N GLU A 392 8.74 -7.10 -11.70
CA GLU A 392 8.15 -6.59 -12.93
C GLU A 392 7.55 -5.20 -12.70
N ASN A 393 8.22 -4.17 -13.21
CA ASN A 393 7.81 -2.78 -13.12
C ASN A 393 7.15 -2.32 -14.44
N TYR A 394 5.86 -2.03 -14.42
CA TYR A 394 5.09 -1.66 -15.61
C TYR A 394 5.09 -0.14 -15.83
N GLU A 395 5.67 0.33 -16.92
CA GLU A 395 5.73 1.75 -17.26
C GLU A 395 4.34 2.37 -17.37
N GLU A 396 4.25 3.65 -17.01
CA GLU A 396 3.03 4.45 -17.11
C GLU A 396 1.89 3.99 -16.19
N MET A 397 2.05 2.88 -15.48
CA MET A 397 1.02 2.31 -14.63
C MET A 397 1.08 2.87 -13.21
N VAL A 398 -0.11 3.06 -12.63
CA VAL A 398 -0.34 3.55 -11.26
C VAL A 398 -0.53 2.37 -10.28
N HIS A 399 -0.77 2.69 -9.01
CA HIS A 399 -0.96 1.69 -7.95
C HIS A 399 -2.06 0.67 -8.32
N VAL A 400 -1.75 -0.62 -8.16
CA VAL A 400 -2.66 -1.76 -8.45
C VAL A 400 -3.43 -1.56 -9.76
N PHE A 401 -2.72 -1.16 -10.82
CA PHE A 401 -3.30 -0.89 -12.14
C PHE A 401 -4.10 -2.07 -12.71
N GLN A 402 -3.98 -3.28 -12.14
CA GLN A 402 -4.75 -4.46 -12.52
C GLN A 402 -6.26 -4.32 -12.29
N VAL A 403 -6.70 -3.32 -11.51
CA VAL A 403 -8.13 -2.94 -11.42
C VAL A 403 -8.57 -2.02 -12.57
N LEU A 404 -7.62 -1.50 -13.34
CA LEU A 404 -7.84 -0.64 -14.51
C LEU A 404 -7.71 -1.48 -15.79
N GLU A 405 -8.53 -1.18 -16.79
CA GLU A 405 -8.42 -1.85 -18.08
C GLU A 405 -7.26 -1.25 -18.89
N HIS A 406 -6.26 -2.08 -19.20
CA HIS A 406 -5.09 -1.73 -20.01
C HIS A 406 -4.40 -3.00 -20.54
N ASP A 407 -3.61 -2.91 -21.60
CA ASP A 407 -2.83 -4.06 -22.10
C ASP A 407 -1.82 -4.56 -21.05
N SER A 408 -1.18 -3.65 -20.33
CA SER A 408 -0.35 -3.94 -19.16
C SER A 408 -1.09 -4.78 -18.12
N THR A 409 -2.38 -4.53 -17.90
CA THR A 409 -3.21 -5.31 -16.97
C THR A 409 -3.28 -6.75 -17.44
N THR A 410 -3.68 -6.98 -18.70
CA THR A 410 -3.73 -8.33 -19.27
C THR A 410 -2.40 -9.05 -19.12
N LYS A 411 -1.30 -8.38 -19.45
CA LYS A 411 0.06 -8.92 -19.31
C LYS A 411 0.39 -9.26 -17.85
N SER A 412 0.06 -8.39 -16.89
CA SER A 412 0.32 -8.64 -15.46
C SER A 412 -0.44 -9.86 -14.93
N TYR A 413 -1.69 -10.06 -15.35
CA TYR A 413 -2.42 -11.29 -15.04
C TYR A 413 -1.74 -12.52 -15.63
N GLU A 414 -1.32 -12.48 -16.90
CA GLU A 414 -0.62 -13.61 -17.55
C GLU A 414 0.66 -13.99 -16.81
N ARG A 415 1.47 -12.98 -16.44
CA ARG A 415 2.73 -13.17 -15.72
C ARG A 415 2.52 -13.73 -14.32
N THR A 416 1.51 -13.24 -13.61
CA THR A 416 1.10 -13.77 -12.30
C THR A 416 0.69 -15.23 -12.40
N VAL A 417 -0.12 -15.58 -13.40
CA VAL A 417 -0.57 -16.96 -13.66
C VAL A 417 0.60 -17.87 -14.05
N GLU A 418 1.52 -17.40 -14.89
CA GLU A 418 2.71 -18.13 -15.27
C GLU A 418 3.59 -18.44 -14.05
N PHE A 419 3.79 -17.46 -13.17
CA PHE A 419 4.50 -17.64 -11.91
C PHE A 419 3.81 -18.68 -11.02
N ILE A 420 2.50 -18.55 -10.79
CA ILE A 420 1.70 -19.52 -9.99
C ILE A 420 1.88 -20.93 -10.55
N ASN A 421 1.74 -21.09 -11.88
CA ASN A 421 1.89 -22.39 -12.53
C ASN A 421 3.32 -22.93 -12.42
N LYS A 422 4.35 -22.09 -12.44
CA LYS A 422 5.74 -22.51 -12.28
C LYS A 422 6.03 -23.00 -10.86
N VAL A 423 5.61 -22.24 -9.84
CA VAL A 423 5.94 -22.57 -8.44
C VAL A 423 5.11 -23.73 -7.87
N THR A 424 3.93 -24.01 -8.44
CA THR A 424 3.05 -25.12 -8.01
C THR A 424 3.24 -26.41 -8.82
N LYS A 425 4.07 -26.40 -9.87
CA LYS A 425 4.36 -27.61 -10.66
C LYS A 425 5.25 -28.58 -9.86
N VAL A 426 4.96 -29.87 -10.01
CA VAL A 426 5.73 -31.00 -9.42
C VAL A 426 7.00 -31.31 -10.22
N LEU A 427 7.13 -30.79 -11.44
CA LEU A 427 8.36 -30.91 -12.19
C LEU A 427 9.44 -30.12 -11.44
N ASN A 428 10.47 -30.81 -10.95
CA ASN A 428 11.69 -30.26 -10.35
C ASN A 428 12.52 -29.41 -11.35
N GLU A 429 11.85 -28.71 -12.27
CA GLU A 429 12.47 -27.72 -13.12
C GLU A 429 12.96 -26.58 -12.23
N PRO A 430 14.25 -26.24 -12.28
CA PRO A 430 14.77 -25.14 -11.51
C PRO A 430 14.07 -23.85 -11.96
N LEU A 431 13.64 -23.04 -11.00
CA LEU A 431 13.14 -21.70 -11.30
C LEU A 431 14.22 -20.90 -12.01
N PRO A 432 13.84 -20.00 -12.95
CA PRO A 432 14.80 -19.08 -13.54
C PRO A 432 15.48 -18.26 -12.43
N PRO A 433 16.70 -17.75 -12.66
CA PRO A 433 17.36 -16.89 -11.69
C PRO A 433 16.52 -15.63 -11.43
N SER A 434 16.79 -14.98 -10.29
CA SER A 434 16.17 -13.69 -9.96
C SER A 434 16.33 -12.70 -11.13
N SER A 435 15.29 -11.92 -11.39
CA SER A 435 15.26 -10.99 -12.53
C SER A 435 14.53 -9.70 -12.19
N TYR A 436 14.94 -8.61 -12.84
CA TYR A 436 14.41 -7.27 -12.59
C TYR A 436 14.06 -6.61 -13.91
N ASN A 437 12.76 -6.59 -14.22
CA ASN A 437 12.27 -6.22 -15.54
C ASN A 437 11.44 -4.95 -15.47
N CYS A 438 11.62 -4.09 -16.47
CA CYS A 438 10.71 -3.02 -16.82
C CYS A 438 9.85 -3.48 -18.00
N ILE A 439 8.54 -3.25 -17.95
CA ILE A 439 7.61 -3.65 -19.00
C ILE A 439 6.95 -2.39 -19.54
N ASN A 440 7.16 -2.10 -20.83
CA ASN A 440 6.61 -0.90 -21.44
C ASN A 440 5.10 -1.03 -21.71
N GLY A 441 4.46 0.06 -22.18
CA GLY A 441 3.03 0.07 -22.50
C GLY A 441 2.57 -0.94 -23.56
N LYS A 442 3.50 -1.56 -24.31
CA LYS A 442 3.24 -2.64 -25.29
C LYS A 442 3.44 -4.04 -24.70
N GLY A 443 3.82 -4.16 -23.43
CA GLY A 443 4.09 -5.44 -22.79
C GLY A 443 5.48 -6.04 -23.08
N GLU A 444 6.40 -5.26 -23.67
CA GLU A 444 7.76 -5.70 -23.99
C GLU A 444 8.69 -5.57 -22.77
N PHE A 445 9.56 -6.56 -22.59
CA PHE A 445 10.51 -6.60 -21.49
C PHE A 445 11.76 -5.77 -21.81
N GLY A 446 12.23 -5.01 -20.82
CA GLY A 446 13.49 -4.28 -20.84
C GLY A 446 14.11 -4.18 -19.44
N PRO A 447 15.32 -3.63 -19.32
CA PRO A 447 15.94 -3.39 -18.02
C PRO A 447 15.21 -2.26 -17.26
N LEU A 448 15.39 -2.21 -15.94
CA LEU A 448 14.99 -1.05 -15.14
C LEU A 448 15.60 0.24 -15.68
N LYS A 449 14.80 1.30 -15.78
CA LYS A 449 15.24 2.66 -16.15
C LYS A 449 16.13 3.27 -15.05
N GLU A 450 16.96 4.23 -15.42
CA GLU A 450 17.90 4.87 -14.48
C GLU A 450 17.21 5.52 -13.28
N HIS A 451 16.04 6.13 -13.48
CA HIS A 451 15.30 6.72 -12.35
C HIS A 451 14.75 5.66 -11.38
N HIS A 452 14.37 4.47 -11.85
CA HIS A 452 13.96 3.34 -10.99
C HIS A 452 15.13 2.88 -10.09
N LYS A 453 16.36 2.92 -10.61
CA LYS A 453 17.56 2.48 -9.87
C LYS A 453 18.01 3.46 -8.79
N LYS A 454 17.50 4.70 -8.78
CA LYS A 454 17.90 5.72 -7.78
C LYS A 454 17.65 5.26 -6.34
N VAL A 455 16.56 4.54 -6.08
CA VAL A 455 16.26 4.00 -4.75
C VAL A 455 17.32 3.01 -4.26
N LEU A 456 18.06 2.35 -5.14
CA LEU A 456 19.07 1.37 -4.76
C LEU A 456 20.26 1.96 -4.00
N ASN A 457 20.43 3.29 -4.08
CA ASN A 457 21.41 4.05 -3.30
C ASN A 457 20.76 4.85 -2.16
N TRP A 458 19.50 4.56 -1.80
CA TRP A 458 18.77 5.29 -0.78
C TRP A 458 19.15 4.81 0.63
N GLU A 459 19.81 5.68 1.39
CA GLU A 459 20.32 5.33 2.73
C GLU A 459 19.31 5.57 3.86
N LYS A 460 18.16 6.21 3.55
CA LYS A 460 17.15 6.57 4.56
C LYS A 460 16.01 5.56 4.69
N ILE A 461 16.20 4.34 4.19
CA ILE A 461 15.19 3.28 4.32
C ILE A 461 14.91 3.03 5.80
N GLY A 462 13.64 2.97 6.17
CA GLY A 462 13.20 2.78 7.55
C GLY A 462 13.47 3.98 8.46
N ILE A 463 13.84 5.14 7.91
CA ILE A 463 13.95 6.40 8.63
C ILE A 463 12.74 7.22 8.24
N GLY A 464 11.79 7.36 9.19
CA GLY A 464 10.59 8.16 8.99
C GLY A 464 10.94 9.55 8.47
N MET A 465 10.24 10.00 7.44
CA MET A 465 10.43 11.36 6.93
C MET A 465 10.16 12.34 8.06
N GLU A 466 11.01 13.37 8.24
CA GLU A 466 10.61 14.50 9.06
C GLU A 466 9.27 14.96 8.50
N HIS A 467 8.20 14.94 9.31
CA HIS A 467 7.01 15.68 8.95
C HIS A 467 7.53 17.05 8.54
N ALA A 468 7.27 17.44 7.29
CA ALA A 468 7.39 18.83 6.93
C ALA A 468 6.42 19.51 7.87
N SER A 469 6.93 19.94 9.02
CA SER A 469 6.19 20.70 9.98
C SER A 469 5.52 21.75 9.12
N THR A 470 4.22 21.89 9.29
CA THR A 470 3.45 22.96 8.67
C THR A 470 4.17 24.30 8.85
N THR A 471 5.07 24.41 9.84
CA THR A 471 6.11 25.42 10.01
C THR A 471 7.02 25.67 8.80
N LYS A 472 7.59 24.71 8.04
CA LYS A 472 8.42 25.05 6.85
C LYS A 472 7.61 25.57 5.66
N SER A 473 6.38 25.08 5.50
CA SER A 473 5.41 25.60 4.53
C SER A 473 4.93 26.99 4.93
N TYR A 474 4.64 27.19 6.22
CA TYR A 474 4.26 28.47 6.79
C TYR A 474 5.43 29.44 6.79
N GLU A 475 6.66 29.03 7.05
CA GLU A 475 7.89 29.84 6.96
C GLU A 475 8.19 30.20 5.52
N ARG A 476 8.04 29.29 4.55
CA ARG A 476 8.15 29.65 3.12
C ARG A 476 7.02 30.56 2.65
N THR A 477 5.81 30.37 3.17
CA THR A 477 4.66 31.24 2.85
C THR A 477 4.80 32.60 3.54
N VAL A 478 5.34 32.66 4.76
CA VAL A 478 5.63 33.87 5.52
C VAL A 478 6.87 34.55 4.96
N GLU A 479 7.88 33.83 4.48
CA GLU A 479 9.05 34.38 3.79
C GLU A 479 8.66 34.89 2.40
N PHE A 480 7.76 34.20 1.68
CA PHE A 480 7.15 34.69 0.45
C PHE A 480 6.27 35.91 0.70
N MET A 481 5.41 35.89 1.71
CA MET A 481 4.56 37.02 2.09
C MET A 481 5.39 38.18 2.65
N ASN A 482 6.48 37.93 3.38
CA ASN A 482 7.41 38.97 3.84
C ASN A 482 8.27 39.51 2.70
N ARG A 483 8.64 38.69 1.70
CA ARG A 483 9.26 39.17 0.46
C ARG A 483 8.29 40.03 -0.34
N VAL A 484 7.03 39.62 -0.46
CA VAL A 484 5.97 40.42 -1.09
C VAL A 484 5.72 41.71 -0.30
N THR A 485 5.73 41.67 1.04
CA THR A 485 5.50 42.83 1.91
C THR A 485 6.71 43.77 1.95
N ASN A 486 7.94 43.26 1.85
CA ASN A 486 9.16 44.08 1.75
C ASN A 486 9.33 44.71 0.36
N VAL A 487 8.88 44.03 -0.70
CA VAL A 487 8.78 44.62 -2.05
C VAL A 487 7.70 45.73 -2.11
N LEU A 488 6.72 45.72 -1.19
CA LEU A 488 5.68 46.74 -1.08
C LEU A 488 6.07 47.95 -0.19
N ASN A 489 7.24 47.93 0.46
CA ASN A 489 7.75 49.02 1.31
C ASN A 489 8.89 49.83 0.67
N GLU A 490 9.31 49.50 -0.55
CA GLU A 490 10.13 50.38 -1.38
C GLU A 490 9.24 51.05 -2.45
N PRO A 491 9.41 52.35 -2.73
CA PRO A 491 8.67 52.99 -3.81
C PRO A 491 9.09 52.35 -5.14
N LEU A 492 8.18 51.59 -5.75
CA LEU A 492 8.37 51.03 -7.09
C LEU A 492 8.69 52.17 -8.07
N PRO A 493 9.70 52.02 -8.96
CA PRO A 493 9.90 52.96 -10.05
C PRO A 493 8.64 52.96 -10.93
N PRO A 494 8.29 54.09 -11.59
CA PRO A 494 7.04 54.21 -12.33
C PRO A 494 7.09 53.31 -13.58
N SER A 495 6.67 52.06 -13.46
CA SER A 495 6.55 51.12 -14.56
C SER A 495 5.11 51.01 -15.02
N SER A 496 4.90 51.40 -16.28
CA SER A 496 3.70 51.30 -17.09
C SER A 496 2.98 49.96 -17.00
N TYR A 497 1.71 49.96 -16.58
CA TYR A 497 0.84 48.79 -16.66
C TYR A 497 0.31 48.62 -18.09
N ASN A 498 0.72 47.54 -18.77
CA ASN A 498 0.21 47.17 -20.09
C ASN A 498 -0.61 45.86 -20.02
N CYS A 499 -1.75 45.82 -20.70
CA CYS A 499 -2.50 44.60 -20.99
C CYS A 499 -1.96 43.95 -22.29
N ILE A 500 -1.97 42.62 -22.34
CA ILE A 500 -1.64 41.84 -23.54
C ILE A 500 -2.94 41.44 -24.23
N ASN A 501 -3.11 41.79 -25.50
CA ASN A 501 -4.29 41.40 -26.28
C ASN A 501 -4.17 39.94 -26.79
N ALA A 502 -5.25 39.38 -27.36
CA ALA A 502 -5.29 38.00 -27.84
C ALA A 502 -4.31 37.68 -29.01
N LYS A 503 -3.55 38.67 -29.49
CA LYS A 503 -2.47 38.52 -30.47
C LYS A 503 -1.07 38.72 -29.87
N GLY A 504 -0.95 38.94 -28.56
CA GLY A 504 0.34 39.08 -27.88
C GLY A 504 0.91 40.51 -27.82
N GLU A 505 0.14 41.53 -28.17
CA GLU A 505 0.63 42.92 -28.21
C GLU A 505 0.30 43.69 -26.92
N PHE A 506 1.25 44.53 -26.46
CA PHE A 506 1.11 45.37 -25.28
C PHE A 506 0.31 46.66 -25.56
N GLY A 507 -0.71 46.95 -24.76
CA GLY A 507 -1.48 48.20 -24.83
C GLY A 507 -1.96 48.71 -23.46
N PRO A 508 -2.41 49.97 -23.35
CA PRO A 508 -2.78 50.59 -22.08
C PRO A 508 -4.02 49.96 -21.43
N LEU A 509 -4.08 50.00 -20.09
CA LEU A 509 -5.17 49.42 -19.29
C LEU A 509 -6.53 50.08 -19.59
N LYS A 510 -7.54 49.27 -19.94
CA LYS A 510 -8.93 49.72 -20.12
C LYS A 510 -9.56 50.13 -18.78
N GLU A 511 -10.38 51.18 -18.81
CA GLU A 511 -10.91 51.87 -17.63
C GLU A 511 -11.79 51.00 -16.70
N HIS A 512 -12.40 49.94 -17.22
CA HIS A 512 -13.18 48.99 -16.41
C HIS A 512 -12.33 48.03 -15.56
N HIS A 513 -11.05 47.80 -15.93
CA HIS A 513 -10.11 46.99 -15.14
C HIS A 513 -9.53 47.77 -13.95
N LYS A 514 -9.66 49.10 -13.92
CA LYS A 514 -9.21 49.94 -12.80
C LYS A 514 -10.12 49.85 -11.56
N LYS A 515 -11.33 49.28 -11.68
CA LYS A 515 -12.30 49.19 -10.57
C LYS A 515 -12.05 48.04 -9.58
N VAL A 516 -11.09 47.14 -9.84
CA VAL A 516 -10.82 45.96 -9.00
C VAL A 516 -9.72 46.20 -7.96
N LEU A 517 -9.12 47.40 -7.91
CA LEU A 517 -7.99 47.71 -7.02
C LEU A 517 -8.35 48.55 -5.78
N ASN A 518 -9.51 48.33 -5.16
CA ASN A 518 -9.82 48.91 -3.84
C ASN A 518 -9.59 47.86 -2.74
N TRP A 519 -8.38 47.84 -2.20
CA TRP A 519 -7.92 46.90 -1.16
C TRP A 519 -8.30 47.29 0.27
N GLU A 520 -9.10 48.34 0.49
CA GLU A 520 -9.46 48.82 1.84
C GLU A 520 -10.63 48.06 2.51
N LYS A 521 -11.16 46.99 1.93
CA LYS A 521 -12.34 46.26 2.47
C LYS A 521 -12.12 44.82 2.94
N ILE A 522 -10.88 44.32 2.94
CA ILE A 522 -10.59 42.99 3.50
C ILE A 522 -9.89 43.19 4.85
N GLY A 523 -10.69 43.48 5.88
CA GLY A 523 -10.23 43.63 7.25
C GLY A 523 -9.87 42.27 7.85
N ILE A 524 -8.57 41.98 7.99
CA ILE A 524 -8.03 41.04 8.96
C ILE A 524 -6.71 41.64 9.48
N VAL A 525 -6.77 42.28 10.65
CA VAL A 525 -5.59 42.68 11.43
C VAL A 525 -5.50 41.74 12.63
N PRO A 526 -4.48 40.88 12.75
CA PRO A 526 -4.11 40.31 14.04
C PRO A 526 -3.33 41.37 14.82
N ASN A 527 -3.91 41.79 15.94
CA ASN A 527 -3.31 42.71 16.89
C ASN A 527 -2.16 41.98 17.62
N ILE A 528 -0.91 42.19 17.16
CA ILE A 528 0.30 41.86 17.92
C ILE A 528 0.83 43.18 18.48
N SER A 529 0.44 43.49 19.72
CA SER A 529 1.19 44.46 20.52
C SER A 529 2.22 43.70 21.35
N ARG A 530 3.50 43.93 21.02
CA ARG A 530 4.60 43.85 21.98
C ARG A 530 4.84 45.26 22.50
N ASN A 531 4.65 45.45 23.79
CA ASN A 531 5.60 46.08 24.69
C ASN A 531 5.51 45.36 26.03
#